data_AF-A0A2T2S540-F1
#
_entry.id   AF-A0A2T2S540-F1
#
_cell.length_a   1.000
_cell.length_b   1.000
_cell.length_c   1.000
_cell.angle_alpha   90.00
_cell.angle_beta   90.00
_cell.angle_gamma   90.00
#
_symmetry.space_group_name_H-M   'P 1'
#
loop_
_entity.id
_entity.type
_entity.pdbx_description
1 polymer ?
#
loop_
_entity_poly.entity_id
_entity_poly.type
_entity_poly.pdbx_seq_one_letter_code
_entity_poly.pdbx_strand_id
1 'polypeptide(L)'
;TIYHDEQVERGDTISLGSTLPDDAATVYWGVRAETEAGDGSVWSEPAHFAASSVEPEGEEGTVRLDAPPTPIHPETTREAPVDVSAVPFSWEGVPDASGYRFQVASAEDFDDPVVDLTVDRTTSITLHDVLSAGDRSFYWRVRPLFRAESTGPWSHPVSFTVAPPAEDEDLAPETADPQASAQAAGPVERARTSRALSVTVSLLAVLSFIATLLLIILFS
;
A
#
# COMPACT_ATOMS: atom_id res chain seq x y z
N THR A 1 9.20 -15.46 33.99
CA THR A 1 8.73 -16.85 34.00
C THR A 1 8.43 -17.27 32.59
N ILE A 2 8.89 -18.44 32.14
CA ILE A 2 8.59 -18.95 30.80
C ILE A 2 7.25 -19.66 30.90
N TYR A 3 6.27 -19.21 30.12
CA TYR A 3 4.89 -19.73 30.17
C TYR A 3 4.61 -20.73 29.04
N HIS A 4 5.27 -20.57 27.88
CA HIS A 4 5.12 -21.46 26.72
C HIS A 4 6.47 -21.67 26.04
N ASP A 5 6.75 -22.90 25.62
CA ASP A 5 7.91 -23.29 24.80
C ASP A 5 7.48 -24.45 23.90
N GLU A 6 7.51 -24.26 22.58
CA GLU A 6 7.01 -25.23 21.60
C GLU A 6 7.82 -25.15 20.30
N GLN A 7 8.15 -26.31 19.73
CA GLN A 7 8.72 -26.42 18.39
C GLN A 7 7.60 -26.46 17.37
N VAL A 8 7.68 -25.58 16.38
CA VAL A 8 6.61 -25.40 15.39
C VAL A 8 7.21 -25.38 13.99
N GLU A 9 6.55 -26.06 13.06
CA GLU A 9 6.97 -26.08 11.65
C GLU A 9 6.73 -24.72 11.00
N ARG A 10 7.54 -24.39 9.98
CA ARG A 10 7.49 -23.07 9.35
C ARG A 10 6.11 -22.81 8.73
N GLY A 11 5.41 -21.80 9.23
CA GLY A 11 4.12 -21.35 8.69
C GLY A 11 2.92 -21.72 9.55
N ASP A 12 3.11 -22.43 10.66
CA ASP A 12 2.04 -22.73 11.61
C ASP A 12 1.79 -21.57 12.57
N THR A 13 0.52 -21.44 12.99
CA THR A 13 0.06 -20.42 13.95
C THR A 13 -0.13 -21.05 15.33
N ILE A 14 0.53 -20.52 16.36
CA ILE A 14 0.38 -20.98 17.74
C ILE A 14 -0.76 -20.20 18.41
N SER A 15 -1.75 -20.93 18.93
CA SER A 15 -2.82 -20.35 19.74
C SER A 15 -2.36 -20.27 21.21
N LEU A 16 -1.95 -19.09 21.67
CA LEU A 16 -1.47 -18.87 23.05
C LEU A 16 -2.60 -18.61 24.07
N GLY A 17 -3.86 -18.67 23.64
CA GLY A 17 -5.03 -18.21 24.42
C GLY A 17 -5.30 -18.97 25.72
N SER A 18 -4.69 -20.14 25.94
CA SER A 18 -4.81 -20.91 27.17
C SER A 18 -3.52 -20.98 27.99
N THR A 19 -2.43 -20.36 27.53
CA THR A 19 -1.10 -20.50 28.14
C THR A 19 -0.62 -19.24 28.86
N LEU A 20 -1.19 -18.08 28.52
CA LEU A 20 -0.82 -16.81 29.14
C LEU A 20 -1.66 -16.55 30.40
N PRO A 21 -1.08 -15.97 31.46
CA PRO A 21 -1.85 -15.52 32.62
C PRO A 21 -2.92 -14.49 32.22
N ASP A 22 -4.13 -14.62 32.77
CA ASP A 22 -5.26 -13.72 32.48
C ASP A 22 -4.99 -12.25 32.90
N ASP A 23 -4.01 -12.03 33.77
CA ASP A 23 -3.55 -10.72 34.27
C ASP A 23 -2.29 -10.19 33.56
N ALA A 24 -1.80 -10.89 32.53
CA ALA A 24 -0.59 -10.48 31.82
C ALA A 24 -0.84 -9.18 31.03
N ALA A 25 -0.32 -8.06 31.50
CA ALA A 25 -0.42 -6.78 30.79
C ALA A 25 0.50 -6.68 29.57
N THR A 26 1.62 -7.42 29.56
CA THR A 26 2.59 -7.42 28.47
C THR A 26 3.24 -8.78 28.34
N VAL A 27 3.27 -9.30 27.11
CA VAL A 27 3.84 -10.60 26.77
C VAL A 27 5.10 -10.37 25.95
N TYR A 28 6.18 -11.03 26.34
CA TYR A 28 7.45 -11.03 25.62
C TYR A 28 7.66 -12.40 24.97
N TRP A 29 8.10 -12.44 23.72
CA TRP A 29 8.35 -13.66 22.98
C TRP A 29 9.64 -13.57 22.15
N GLY A 30 10.24 -14.71 21.87
CA GLY A 30 11.39 -14.84 20.98
C GLY A 30 11.31 -16.19 20.26
N VAL A 31 11.92 -16.26 19.08
CA VAL A 31 11.95 -17.48 18.25
C VAL A 31 13.37 -17.82 17.85
N ARG A 32 13.64 -19.11 17.63
CA ARG A 32 14.88 -19.59 17.02
C ARG A 32 14.55 -20.70 16.02
N ALA A 33 15.39 -20.83 15.00
CA ALA A 33 15.32 -21.97 14.10
C ALA A 33 16.05 -23.15 14.73
N GLU A 34 15.46 -24.34 14.68
CA GLU A 34 16.17 -25.57 15.06
C GLU A 34 16.40 -26.43 13.82
N THR A 35 17.62 -26.95 13.69
CA THR A 35 17.96 -27.86 12.60
C THR A 35 17.69 -29.30 13.03
N GLU A 36 17.49 -30.21 12.08
CA GLU A 36 17.30 -31.65 12.36
C GLU A 36 18.47 -32.28 13.15
N ALA A 37 19.64 -31.62 13.15
CA ALA A 37 20.81 -32.01 13.93
C ALA A 37 20.73 -31.63 15.43
N GLY A 38 19.69 -30.92 15.87
CA GLY A 38 19.48 -30.47 17.25
C GLY A 38 20.25 -29.20 17.63
N ASP A 39 21.03 -28.64 16.71
CA ASP A 39 21.66 -27.32 16.90
C ASP A 39 20.65 -26.23 16.50
N GLY A 40 20.20 -25.47 17.51
CA GLY A 40 19.36 -24.29 17.34
C GLY A 40 20.17 -23.03 17.01
N SER A 41 19.58 -22.14 16.22
CA SER A 41 20.12 -20.80 15.99
C SER A 41 20.09 -19.98 17.29
N VAL A 42 20.79 -18.85 17.29
CA VAL A 42 20.62 -17.83 18.34
C VAL A 42 19.15 -17.40 18.36
N TRP A 43 18.61 -17.19 19.57
CA TRP A 43 17.28 -16.62 19.77
C TRP A 43 17.19 -15.23 19.14
N SER A 44 16.01 -14.89 18.62
CA SER A 44 15.72 -13.52 18.18
C SER A 44 15.82 -12.53 19.33
N GLU A 45 15.94 -11.25 19.00
CA GLU A 45 15.67 -10.20 19.98
C GLU A 45 14.22 -10.34 20.49
N PRO A 46 13.97 -10.09 21.79
CA PRO A 46 12.65 -10.27 22.38
C PRO A 46 11.66 -9.23 21.82
N ALA A 47 10.64 -9.73 21.12
CA ALA A 47 9.49 -8.95 20.72
C ALA A 47 8.44 -8.94 21.83
N HIS A 48 7.55 -7.95 21.85
CA HIS A 48 6.51 -7.86 22.88
C HIS A 48 5.19 -7.31 22.35
N PHE A 49 4.09 -7.64 23.04
CA PHE A 49 2.78 -7.05 22.80
C PHE A 49 2.01 -6.86 24.12
N ALA A 50 1.09 -5.90 24.13
CA ALA A 50 0.18 -5.70 25.26
C ALA A 50 -0.99 -6.68 25.18
N ALA A 51 -1.20 -7.47 26.23
CA ALA A 51 -2.39 -8.31 26.34
C ALA A 51 -3.48 -7.49 27.05
N SER A 52 -4.49 -7.07 26.29
CA SER A 52 -5.63 -6.35 26.88
C SER A 52 -6.54 -7.34 27.59
N SER A 53 -6.62 -7.22 28.92
CA SER A 53 -7.65 -7.85 29.73
C SER A 53 -8.98 -7.15 29.41
N VAL A 54 -9.76 -7.75 28.52
CA VAL A 54 -11.17 -7.38 28.32
C VAL A 54 -11.98 -8.34 29.16
N GLU A 55 -12.50 -7.85 30.28
CA GLU A 55 -13.49 -8.57 31.09
C GLU A 55 -14.76 -8.76 30.23
N PRO A 56 -15.21 -10.00 29.97
CA PRO A 56 -16.22 -10.26 28.96
C PRO A 56 -17.61 -10.07 29.56
N GLU A 57 -18.14 -8.85 29.49
CA GLU A 57 -19.58 -8.61 29.66
C GLU A 57 -20.26 -8.70 28.27
N GLY A 58 -20.78 -9.89 27.95
CA GLY A 58 -21.86 -10.05 26.95
C GLY A 58 -21.49 -10.73 25.63
N GLU A 59 -22.00 -11.96 25.50
CA GLU A 59 -22.35 -12.71 24.27
C GLU A 59 -21.24 -12.97 23.23
N GLU A 60 -20.72 -14.22 23.26
CA GLU A 60 -19.85 -14.84 22.24
C GLU A 60 -18.70 -13.93 21.74
N GLY A 61 -17.91 -13.42 22.69
CA GLY A 61 -16.71 -12.63 22.40
C GLY A 61 -15.63 -13.47 21.72
N THR A 62 -15.55 -13.40 20.40
CA THR A 62 -14.30 -13.66 19.69
C THR A 62 -13.29 -12.60 20.15
N VAL A 63 -12.30 -13.02 20.93
CA VAL A 63 -11.16 -12.16 21.30
C VAL A 63 -10.47 -11.76 19.99
N ARG A 64 -10.66 -10.52 19.56
CA ARG A 64 -9.95 -9.98 18.40
C ARG A 64 -8.51 -9.72 18.79
N LEU A 65 -7.59 -10.45 18.16
CA LEU A 65 -6.18 -10.12 18.21
C LEU A 65 -5.94 -8.91 17.29
N ASP A 66 -5.97 -7.71 17.88
CA ASP A 66 -5.74 -6.46 17.15
C ASP A 66 -4.24 -6.29 16.82
N ALA A 67 -3.74 -7.10 15.88
CA ALA A 67 -2.38 -6.95 15.35
C ALA A 67 -2.31 -5.77 14.37
N PRO A 68 -1.24 -4.96 14.40
CA PRO A 68 -1.03 -3.91 13.41
C PRO A 68 -0.77 -4.54 12.03
N PRO A 69 -1.15 -3.87 10.92
CA PRO A 69 -0.79 -4.33 9.59
C PRO A 69 0.71 -4.19 9.39
N THR A 70 1.31 -5.08 8.59
CA THR A 70 2.72 -5.01 8.22
C THR A 70 2.88 -4.27 6.89
N PRO A 71 3.53 -3.09 6.85
CA PRO A 71 3.92 -2.44 5.60
C PRO A 71 4.84 -3.36 4.77
N ILE A 72 4.59 -3.48 3.46
CA ILE A 72 5.39 -4.32 2.55
C ILE A 72 6.23 -3.46 1.59
N HIS A 73 5.63 -2.45 0.97
CA HIS A 73 6.31 -1.57 0.00
C HIS A 73 5.68 -0.18 0.02
N PRO A 74 6.45 0.91 -0.17
CA PRO A 74 7.92 0.95 -0.29
C PRO A 74 8.62 0.89 1.07
N GLU A 75 9.83 0.29 1.14
CA GLU A 75 10.65 0.27 2.36
C GLU A 75 12.11 0.71 2.14
N THR A 76 12.64 1.53 3.05
CA THR A 76 13.97 2.18 2.90
C THR A 76 15.14 1.22 2.83
N THR A 77 15.07 0.03 3.43
CA THR A 77 16.31 -0.60 3.87
C THR A 77 17.24 -1.06 2.74
N ARG A 78 16.75 -1.26 1.51
CA ARG A 78 17.57 -1.64 0.33
C ARG A 78 17.03 -1.21 -1.04
N GLU A 79 15.93 -0.47 -1.11
CA GLU A 79 15.26 -0.18 -2.38
C GLU A 79 15.78 1.11 -3.04
N ALA A 80 15.74 1.14 -4.37
CA ALA A 80 15.99 2.38 -5.12
C ALA A 80 14.85 3.38 -4.85
N PRO A 81 15.11 4.71 -4.96
CA PRO A 81 14.05 5.70 -4.87
C PRO A 81 12.91 5.41 -5.86
N VAL A 82 11.67 5.60 -5.43
CA VAL A 82 10.48 5.34 -6.24
C VAL A 82 10.16 6.57 -7.10
N ASP A 83 9.65 6.37 -8.31
CA ASP A 83 9.19 7.46 -9.17
C ASP A 83 8.05 8.23 -8.50
N VAL A 84 8.26 9.53 -8.28
CA VAL A 84 7.30 10.40 -7.59
C VAL A 84 5.96 10.55 -8.31
N SER A 85 5.90 10.34 -9.64
CA SER A 85 4.66 10.43 -10.42
C SER A 85 3.68 9.29 -10.14
N ALA A 86 4.18 8.15 -9.66
CA ALA A 86 3.37 6.97 -9.34
C ALA A 86 4.04 6.15 -8.25
N VAL A 87 3.63 6.36 -6.99
CA VAL A 87 4.19 5.66 -5.84
C VAL A 87 3.23 4.54 -5.38
N PRO A 88 3.56 3.27 -5.60
CA PRO A 88 2.75 2.14 -5.15
C PRO A 88 3.05 1.79 -3.69
N PHE A 89 1.98 1.57 -2.93
CA PHE A 89 2.00 1.13 -1.53
C PHE A 89 1.30 -0.22 -1.38
N SER A 90 1.83 -1.09 -0.54
CA SER A 90 1.21 -2.36 -0.20
C SER A 90 1.51 -2.78 1.24
N TRP A 91 0.58 -3.47 1.88
CA TRP A 91 0.69 -3.96 3.25
C TRP A 91 0.03 -5.33 3.42
N GLU A 92 0.32 -6.03 4.50
CA GLU A 92 -0.34 -7.28 4.87
C GLU A 92 -1.75 -7.02 5.42
N GLY A 93 -2.70 -7.85 5.00
CA GLY A 93 -4.08 -7.74 5.45
C GLY A 93 -4.26 -8.19 6.90
N VAL A 94 -5.07 -7.45 7.67
CA VAL A 94 -5.49 -7.83 9.01
C VAL A 94 -6.83 -8.58 8.93
N PRO A 95 -6.96 -9.75 9.58
CA PRO A 95 -8.23 -10.48 9.64
C PRO A 95 -9.39 -9.60 10.11
N ASP A 96 -10.55 -9.79 9.48
CA ASP A 96 -11.78 -9.07 9.77
C ASP A 96 -11.74 -7.54 9.63
N ALA A 97 -10.69 -6.97 9.01
CA ALA A 97 -10.66 -5.56 8.64
C ALA A 97 -11.75 -5.28 7.59
N SER A 98 -12.56 -4.25 7.85
CA SER A 98 -13.51 -3.71 6.88
C SER A 98 -12.89 -2.69 5.93
N GLY A 99 -11.71 -2.18 6.25
CA GLY A 99 -10.92 -1.27 5.43
C GLY A 99 -9.65 -0.84 6.17
N TYR A 100 -8.98 0.18 5.66
CA TYR A 100 -7.76 0.72 6.27
C TYR A 100 -7.77 2.24 6.26
N ARG A 101 -7.15 2.83 7.28
CA ARG A 101 -6.72 4.24 7.22
C ARG A 101 -5.24 4.27 6.90
N PHE A 102 -4.89 5.03 5.88
CA PHE A 102 -3.56 5.11 5.31
C PHE A 102 -3.06 6.55 5.39
N GLN A 103 -1.82 6.73 5.84
CA GLN A 103 -1.21 8.06 5.96
C GLN A 103 0.19 8.10 5.36
N VAL A 104 0.52 9.25 4.75
CA VAL A 104 1.88 9.63 4.34
C VAL A 104 2.19 11.01 4.90
N ALA A 105 3.38 11.18 5.47
CA ALA A 105 3.84 12.44 6.06
C ALA A 105 5.31 12.71 5.71
N SER A 106 5.70 13.98 5.78
CA SER A 106 7.11 14.40 5.67
C SER A 106 7.88 14.25 7.00
N ALA A 107 7.17 14.05 8.11
CA ALA A 107 7.71 13.82 9.44
C ALA A 107 7.17 12.52 10.05
N GLU A 108 7.95 11.88 10.91
CA GLU A 108 7.65 10.58 11.52
C GLU A 108 6.53 10.62 12.56
N ASP A 109 6.18 11.80 13.08
CA ASP A 109 5.10 12.01 14.06
C ASP A 109 3.70 12.00 13.43
N PHE A 110 3.60 12.28 12.12
CA PHE A 110 2.36 12.44 11.38
C PHE A 110 1.43 13.54 11.94
N ASP A 111 2.00 14.63 12.47
CA ASP A 111 1.22 15.76 12.99
C ASP A 111 0.44 16.49 11.88
N ASP A 112 0.99 16.55 10.66
CA ASP A 112 0.36 17.11 9.46
C ASP A 112 0.63 16.20 8.24
N PRO A 113 -0.14 15.11 8.07
CA PRO A 113 0.09 14.16 7.00
C PRO A 113 -0.27 14.77 5.63
N VAL A 114 0.64 14.63 4.67
CA VAL A 114 0.43 15.00 3.25
C VAL A 114 -0.74 14.22 2.66
N VAL A 115 -0.91 12.97 3.09
CA VAL A 115 -2.00 12.08 2.68
C VAL A 115 -2.63 11.46 3.91
N ASP A 116 -3.95 11.51 4.00
CA ASP A 116 -4.75 10.79 5.00
C ASP A 116 -6.04 10.30 4.34
N LEU A 117 -6.09 9.00 4.04
CA LEU A 117 -7.17 8.40 3.26
C LEU A 117 -7.74 7.19 3.99
N THR A 118 -9.04 6.97 3.80
CA THR A 118 -9.68 5.69 4.11
C THR A 118 -9.84 4.91 2.82
N VAL A 119 -9.39 3.66 2.85
CA VAL A 119 -9.49 2.72 1.72
C VAL A 119 -10.31 1.52 2.15
N ASP A 120 -10.97 0.88 1.18
CA ASP A 120 -11.77 -0.32 1.42
C ASP A 120 -10.87 -1.52 1.79
N ARG A 121 -11.37 -2.75 1.66
CA ARG A 121 -10.63 -3.99 1.96
C ARG A 121 -9.44 -4.27 1.03
N THR A 122 -9.00 -3.30 0.24
CA THR A 122 -7.76 -3.40 -0.52
C THR A 122 -6.56 -3.36 0.43
N THR A 123 -5.47 -3.99 0.03
CA THR A 123 -4.19 -4.00 0.75
C THR A 123 -3.07 -3.35 -0.07
N SER A 124 -3.44 -2.62 -1.11
CA SER A 124 -2.53 -1.83 -1.94
C SER A 124 -3.24 -0.62 -2.54
N ILE A 125 -2.45 0.43 -2.77
CA ILE A 125 -2.86 1.65 -3.48
C ILE A 125 -1.69 2.20 -4.29
N THR A 126 -1.96 3.05 -5.27
CA THR A 126 -0.94 3.87 -5.93
C THR A 126 -1.32 5.32 -5.84
N LEU A 127 -0.41 6.16 -5.35
CA LEU A 127 -0.58 7.62 -5.36
C LEU A 127 0.03 8.18 -6.64
N HIS A 128 -0.76 8.95 -7.39
CA HIS A 128 -0.34 9.58 -8.64
C HIS A 128 -0.21 11.08 -8.47
N ASP A 129 0.97 11.63 -8.74
CA ASP A 129 1.27 13.07 -8.72
C ASP A 129 0.84 13.79 -7.41
N VAL A 130 0.82 13.08 -6.28
CA VAL A 130 0.43 13.63 -4.96
C VAL A 130 1.64 14.15 -4.18
N LEU A 131 2.76 13.45 -4.27
CA LEU A 131 3.97 13.77 -3.52
C LEU A 131 4.84 14.75 -4.30
N SER A 132 5.54 15.64 -3.60
CA SER A 132 6.45 16.61 -4.20
C SER A 132 7.86 16.06 -4.28
N ALA A 133 8.51 16.19 -5.44
CA ALA A 133 9.93 15.83 -5.61
C ALA A 133 10.89 16.72 -4.78
N GLY A 134 10.41 17.86 -4.25
CA GLY A 134 11.17 18.71 -3.35
C GLY A 134 11.47 18.04 -2.00
N ASP A 135 10.57 17.16 -1.56
CA ASP A 135 10.70 16.36 -0.36
C ASP A 135 11.23 14.98 -0.75
N ARG A 136 12.50 14.70 -0.44
CA ARG A 136 13.17 13.48 -0.89
C ARG A 136 12.85 12.25 -0.04
N SER A 137 12.27 12.45 1.14
CA SER A 137 12.01 11.41 2.12
C SER A 137 10.63 11.60 2.72
N PHE A 138 9.91 10.49 2.84
CA PHE A 138 8.57 10.44 3.42
C PHE A 138 8.46 9.26 4.37
N TYR A 139 7.46 9.34 5.25
CA TYR A 139 7.07 8.29 6.16
C TYR A 139 5.63 7.88 5.85
N TRP A 140 5.32 6.60 5.93
CA TRP A 140 3.97 6.12 5.76
C TRP A 140 3.61 5.08 6.82
N ARG A 141 2.31 5.02 7.13
CA ARG A 141 1.74 4.05 8.07
C ARG A 141 0.33 3.70 7.69
N VAL A 142 -0.13 2.55 8.17
CA VAL A 142 -1.48 2.03 7.92
C VAL A 142 -2.06 1.43 9.19
N ARG A 143 -3.39 1.54 9.38
CA ARG A 143 -4.12 0.83 10.45
C ARG A 143 -5.40 0.20 9.93
N PRO A 144 -5.85 -0.92 10.48
CA PRO A 144 -7.09 -1.54 10.06
C PRO A 144 -8.27 -0.77 10.66
N LEU A 145 -9.34 -0.73 9.90
CA LEU A 145 -10.65 -0.25 10.32
C LEU A 145 -11.56 -1.46 10.44
N PHE A 146 -12.32 -1.53 11.53
CA PHE A 146 -13.25 -2.59 11.83
C PHE A 146 -14.70 -2.09 11.78
N ARG A 147 -15.65 -3.02 11.84
CA ARG A 147 -17.07 -2.67 11.90
C ARG A 147 -17.37 -1.87 13.17
N ALA A 148 -18.46 -1.09 13.14
CA ALA A 148 -18.86 -0.19 14.22
C ALA A 148 -17.81 0.89 14.55
N GLU A 149 -17.07 1.35 13.53
CA GLU A 149 -16.10 2.46 13.61
C GLU A 149 -14.93 2.24 14.59
N SER A 150 -14.71 0.99 15.00
CA SER A 150 -13.52 0.60 15.75
C SER A 150 -12.28 0.61 14.85
N THR A 151 -11.12 0.98 15.40
CA THR A 151 -9.84 1.02 14.67
C THR A 151 -8.78 0.23 15.41
N GLY A 152 -8.01 -0.57 14.69
CA GLY A 152 -6.85 -1.24 15.27
C GLY A 152 -5.63 -0.33 15.38
N PRO A 153 -4.51 -0.86 15.92
CA PRO A 153 -3.28 -0.10 16.07
C PRO A 153 -2.68 0.30 14.71
N TRP A 154 -1.93 1.39 14.71
CA TRP A 154 -1.08 1.77 13.58
C TRP A 154 0.07 0.79 13.41
N SER A 155 0.47 0.56 12.16
CA SER A 155 1.77 -0.03 11.84
C SER A 155 2.91 0.84 12.36
N HIS A 156 4.09 0.24 12.49
CA HIS A 156 5.31 1.03 12.61
C HIS A 156 5.45 1.92 11.36
N PRO A 157 5.87 3.19 11.51
CA PRO A 157 6.17 4.05 10.38
C PRO A 157 7.29 3.44 9.53
N VAL A 158 7.10 3.44 8.22
CA VAL A 158 8.13 3.04 7.27
C VAL A 158 8.54 4.24 6.45
N SER A 159 9.85 4.47 6.35
CA SER A 159 10.39 5.53 5.51
C SER A 159 10.61 5.05 4.08
N PHE A 160 10.51 5.95 3.12
CA PHE A 160 10.90 5.73 1.73
C PHE A 160 11.39 7.03 1.10
N THR A 161 12.04 6.91 -0.07
CA THR A 161 12.51 8.05 -0.84
C THR A 161 11.90 8.06 -2.23
N VAL A 162 11.71 9.26 -2.76
CA VAL A 162 11.22 9.46 -4.12
C VAL A 162 12.29 10.12 -4.98
N ALA A 163 12.25 9.81 -6.26
CA ALA A 163 13.02 10.50 -7.30
C ALA A 163 12.05 11.22 -8.26
N PRO A 164 12.50 12.30 -8.92
CA PRO A 164 11.79 12.86 -10.05
C PRO A 164 11.45 11.77 -11.07
N PRO A 165 10.38 11.98 -11.87
CA PRO A 165 10.06 11.05 -12.95
C PRO A 165 11.31 10.87 -13.81
N ALA A 166 11.56 9.63 -14.25
CA ALA A 166 12.63 9.40 -15.20
C ALA A 166 12.35 10.28 -16.43
N GLU A 167 13.18 11.30 -16.64
CA GLU A 167 13.09 12.10 -17.86
C GLU A 167 13.33 11.13 -19.01
N ASP A 168 12.35 11.01 -19.93
CA ASP A 168 12.57 10.32 -21.18
C ASP A 168 13.74 11.03 -21.89
N GLU A 169 14.96 10.53 -21.72
CA GLU A 169 16.14 10.93 -22.49
C GLU A 169 15.95 10.52 -23.96
N ASP A 170 15.00 11.09 -24.71
CA ASP A 170 15.06 11.20 -26.17
C ASP A 170 14.04 12.21 -26.78
N LEU A 171 14.22 13.49 -26.50
CA LEU A 171 14.02 14.50 -27.54
C LEU A 171 15.33 15.25 -27.68
N ALA A 172 16.32 14.62 -28.32
CA ALA A 172 17.52 15.29 -28.79
C ALA A 172 17.12 16.59 -29.55
N PRO A 173 17.78 17.73 -29.28
CA PRO A 173 17.40 18.99 -29.92
C PRO A 173 17.62 18.88 -31.43
N GLU A 174 16.56 19.16 -32.20
CA GLU A 174 16.64 19.40 -33.63
C GLU A 174 17.51 20.64 -33.88
N THR A 175 18.82 20.46 -34.05
CA THR A 175 19.66 21.47 -34.69
C THR A 175 19.55 21.29 -36.20
N ALA A 176 18.73 22.13 -36.81
CA ALA A 176 18.68 22.32 -38.24
C ALA A 176 20.06 22.77 -38.78
N ASP A 177 20.50 22.16 -39.89
CA ASP A 177 21.16 22.91 -40.96
C ASP A 177 20.60 22.42 -42.32
N PRO A 178 20.15 23.32 -43.22
CA PRO A 178 19.39 22.97 -44.41
C PRO A 178 20.28 22.82 -45.67
N GLN A 179 19.83 21.95 -46.57
CA GLN A 179 20.18 21.84 -48.01
C GLN A 179 21.59 21.36 -48.42
N ALA A 180 21.66 20.12 -48.93
CA ALA A 180 22.32 19.80 -50.21
C ALA A 180 21.90 18.41 -50.74
N SER A 181 21.09 18.42 -51.82
CA SER A 181 21.05 17.49 -52.97
C SER A 181 21.08 15.95 -52.71
N ALA A 182 20.16 15.11 -53.19
CA ALA A 182 19.63 15.05 -54.56
C ALA A 182 18.41 14.11 -54.69
N GLN A 183 17.64 14.35 -55.75
CA GLN A 183 16.42 13.69 -56.21
C GLN A 183 16.61 12.21 -56.62
N ALA A 184 15.57 11.36 -56.42
CA ALA A 184 14.88 10.65 -57.51
C ALA A 184 13.75 9.70 -57.02
N ALA A 185 12.52 10.03 -57.44
CA ALA A 185 11.41 9.17 -57.90
C ALA A 185 10.98 7.89 -57.15
N GLY A 186 9.80 7.96 -56.53
CA GLY A 186 8.87 6.83 -56.29
C GLY A 186 7.44 7.37 -56.12
N PRO A 187 6.38 6.70 -56.61
CA PRO A 187 5.06 7.30 -56.75
C PRO A 187 4.39 7.54 -55.40
N VAL A 188 3.72 8.69 -55.32
CA VAL A 188 2.93 9.16 -54.19
C VAL A 188 1.65 8.33 -54.11
N GLU A 189 1.54 7.44 -53.13
CA GLU A 189 0.23 7.06 -52.59
C GLU A 189 -0.06 7.91 -51.36
N ARG A 190 -0.97 8.87 -51.56
CA ARG A 190 -1.55 9.69 -50.51
C ARG A 190 -2.42 8.81 -49.61
N ALA A 191 -1.96 8.47 -48.41
CA ALA A 191 -2.85 8.08 -47.33
C ALA A 191 -3.27 9.34 -46.57
N ARG A 192 -4.45 9.84 -46.93
CA ARG A 192 -5.14 10.95 -46.24
C ARG A 192 -5.51 10.53 -44.81
N THR A 193 -5.07 11.33 -43.83
CA THR A 193 -5.80 11.75 -42.62
C THR A 193 -6.68 10.73 -41.89
N SER A 194 -6.30 10.35 -40.67
CA SER A 194 -7.24 9.84 -39.67
C SER A 194 -6.88 10.30 -38.24
N ARG A 195 -6.85 11.62 -38.03
CA ARG A 195 -6.92 12.24 -36.68
C ARG A 195 -8.32 12.80 -36.41
N ALA A 196 -9.36 12.05 -36.77
CA ALA A 196 -10.76 12.46 -36.66
C ALA A 196 -11.69 11.38 -36.05
N LEU A 197 -11.15 10.46 -35.25
CA LEU A 197 -11.97 9.42 -34.60
C LEU A 197 -11.94 9.41 -33.07
N SER A 198 -11.08 10.21 -32.40
CA SER A 198 -11.08 10.22 -30.94
C SER A 198 -12.16 11.11 -30.30
N VAL A 199 -12.70 12.07 -31.06
CA VAL A 199 -13.72 13.01 -30.52
C VAL A 199 -15.14 12.45 -30.64
N THR A 200 -15.44 11.60 -31.63
CA THR A 200 -16.79 11.06 -31.81
C THR A 200 -17.14 9.98 -30.78
N VAL A 201 -16.17 9.15 -30.38
CA VAL A 201 -16.40 8.10 -29.36
C VAL A 201 -16.63 8.72 -27.97
N SER A 202 -15.87 9.77 -27.61
CA SER A 202 -16.05 10.47 -26.33
C SER A 202 -17.39 11.23 -26.25
N LEU A 203 -17.82 11.88 -27.34
CA LEU A 203 -19.10 12.60 -27.36
C LEU A 203 -20.30 11.65 -27.24
N LEU A 204 -20.23 10.48 -27.89
CA LEU A 204 -21.31 9.49 -27.88
C LEU A 204 -21.45 8.81 -26.51
N ALA A 205 -20.33 8.60 -25.79
CA ALA A 205 -20.34 8.10 -24.42
C ALA A 205 -20.98 9.08 -23.43
N VAL A 206 -20.64 10.37 -23.53
CA VAL A 206 -21.20 11.43 -22.65
C VAL A 206 -22.70 11.62 -22.91
N LEU A 207 -23.14 11.65 -24.18
CA LEU A 207 -24.55 11.76 -24.51
C LEU A 207 -25.37 10.54 -24.05
N SER A 208 -24.80 9.34 -24.17
CA SER A 208 -25.45 8.11 -23.68
C SER A 208 -25.61 8.13 -22.15
N PHE A 209 -24.59 8.60 -21.42
CA PHE A 209 -24.66 8.74 -19.96
C PHE A 209 -25.74 9.75 -19.53
N ILE A 210 -25.80 10.91 -20.19
CA ILE A 210 -26.81 11.95 -19.90
C ILE A 210 -28.23 11.45 -20.21
N ALA A 211 -28.44 10.78 -21.34
CA ALA A 211 -29.75 10.25 -21.71
C ALA A 211 -30.24 9.17 -20.73
N THR A 212 -29.33 8.32 -20.25
CA THR A 212 -29.65 7.30 -19.24
C THR A 212 -30.06 7.94 -17.92
N LEU A 213 -29.36 8.99 -17.50
CA LEU A 213 -29.63 9.70 -16.26
C LEU A 213 -30.98 10.46 -16.31
N LEU A 214 -31.32 11.05 -17.46
CA LEU A 214 -32.63 11.68 -17.68
C LEU A 214 -33.78 10.67 -17.66
N LEU A 215 -33.59 9.47 -18.20
CA LEU A 215 -34.62 8.43 -18.20
C LEU A 215 -34.88 7.92 -16.77
N ILE A 216 -33.85 7.77 -15.94
CA ILE A 216 -34.01 7.39 -14.53
C ILE A 216 -34.81 8.45 -13.75
N ILE A 217 -34.55 9.74 -14.02
CA ILE A 217 -35.24 10.85 -13.34
C ILE A 217 -36.70 10.97 -13.81
N LEU A 218 -37.00 10.73 -15.09
CA LEU A 218 -38.36 10.88 -15.63
C LEU A 218 -39.31 9.74 -15.23
N PHE A 219 -38.78 8.59 -14.84
CA PHE A 219 -39.53 7.38 -14.47
C PHE A 219 -39.47 7.04 -12.97
N SER A 220 -38.95 7.94 -12.12
CA SER A 220 -39.08 7.88 -10.65
C SER A 220 -40.27 8.69 -10.14
#